data_AF-A0A7X0G6S9-F1
#
_entry.id   AF-A0A7X0G6S9-F1
#
_cell.length_a   1.000
_cell.length_b   1.000
_cell.length_c   1.000
_cell.angle_alpha   90.00
_cell.angle_beta   90.00
_cell.angle_gamma   90.00
#
_symmetry.space_group_name_H-M   'P 1'
#
loop_
_entity.id
_entity.type
_entity.pdbx_description
1 polymer ?
#
loop_
_entity_poly.entity_id
_entity_poly.type
_entity_poly.pdbx_seq_one_letter_code
_entity_poly.pdbx_strand_id
1 'polypeptide(L)'
;MAHGQDITARPEALVSVAMATWEEAWCELGLPQRIGWILFAVVDEETRKLVLWHPARPVKAALTEAWQAAQPIMRDHMRKYGYLDDQINRATAKASQHLSVLVAEWDSPPQPEPQPRRSLPCP
;
A
#
# COMPACT_ATOMS: atom_id res chain seq x y z
N MET A 1 24.94 5.49 -15.78
CA MET A 1 23.54 5.62 -16.24
C MET A 1 22.88 4.26 -16.02
N ALA A 2 22.25 4.06 -14.86
CA ALA A 2 21.36 2.92 -14.64
C ALA A 2 19.94 3.48 -14.72
N HIS A 3 19.34 3.35 -15.90
CA HIS A 3 17.93 3.64 -16.11
C HIS A 3 17.10 2.77 -15.18
N GLY A 4 15.97 3.32 -14.68
CA GLY A 4 15.04 2.63 -13.82
C GLY A 4 14.82 1.22 -14.32
N GLN A 5 15.24 0.23 -13.54
CA GLN A 5 14.84 -1.14 -13.80
C GLN A 5 13.32 -1.12 -13.84
N ASP A 6 12.74 -1.62 -14.92
CA ASP A 6 11.33 -2.02 -14.96
C ASP A 6 11.17 -3.17 -13.96
N ILE A 7 11.13 -2.84 -12.67
CA ILE A 7 10.91 -3.81 -11.61
C ILE A 7 9.48 -4.31 -11.83
N THR A 8 9.37 -5.61 -12.05
CA THR A 8 8.09 -6.28 -12.19
C THR A 8 7.80 -7.12 -10.96
N ALA A 9 6.53 -7.22 -10.62
CA ALA A 9 6.05 -8.05 -9.53
C ALA A 9 4.72 -8.69 -9.93
N ARG A 10 4.40 -9.82 -9.29
CA ARG A 10 3.05 -10.37 -9.35
C ARG A 10 2.16 -9.59 -8.37
N PRO A 11 0.90 -9.28 -8.72
CA PRO A 11 0.00 -8.57 -7.81
C PRO A 11 -0.15 -9.27 -6.45
N GLU A 12 -0.16 -10.61 -6.44
CA GLU A 12 -0.22 -11.43 -5.22
C GLU A 12 0.88 -11.06 -4.21
N ALA A 13 2.11 -10.83 -4.68
CA ALA A 13 3.23 -10.48 -3.80
C ALA A 13 3.11 -9.06 -3.21
N LEU A 14 2.27 -8.22 -3.79
CA LEU A 14 2.05 -6.84 -3.38
C LEU A 14 0.75 -6.64 -2.57
N VAL A 15 -0.04 -7.70 -2.35
CA VAL A 15 -1.25 -7.61 -1.52
C VAL A 15 -0.92 -7.13 -0.12
N SER A 16 0.14 -7.64 0.51
CA SER A 16 0.51 -7.20 1.87
C SER A 16 1.03 -5.76 1.90
N VAL A 17 1.60 -5.26 0.80
CA VAL A 17 1.95 -3.84 0.67
C VAL A 17 0.67 -2.99 0.65
N ALA A 18 -0.34 -3.42 -0.12
CA ALA A 18 -1.65 -2.78 -0.10
C ALA A 18 -2.33 -2.88 1.29
N MET A 19 -2.16 -3.97 2.03
CA MET A 19 -2.71 -4.10 3.39
C MET A 19 -2.00 -3.20 4.40
N ALA A 20 -0.68 -3.03 4.27
CA ALA A 20 0.07 -2.10 5.11
C ALA A 20 -0.43 -0.65 4.95
N THR A 21 -0.77 -0.21 3.72
CA THR A 21 -1.33 1.13 3.53
C THR A 21 -2.73 1.28 4.13
N TRP A 22 -3.53 0.22 4.16
CA TRP A 22 -4.79 0.20 4.91
C TRP A 22 -4.56 0.27 6.43
N GLU A 23 -3.57 -0.45 6.95
CA GLU A 23 -3.22 -0.45 8.37
C GLU A 23 -2.72 0.92 8.84
N GLU A 24 -1.88 1.59 8.06
CA GLU A 24 -1.42 2.96 8.34
C GLU A 24 -2.60 3.94 8.41
N ALA A 25 -3.50 3.88 7.43
CA ALA A 25 -4.71 4.71 7.43
C ALA A 25 -5.62 4.40 8.63
N TRP A 26 -5.72 3.13 9.01
CA TRP A 26 -6.50 2.68 10.16
C TRP A 26 -5.95 3.24 11.48
N CYS A 27 -4.62 3.19 11.64
CA CYS A 27 -3.90 3.79 12.76
C CYS A 27 -4.19 5.29 12.87
N GLU A 28 -4.03 6.03 11.77
CA GLU A 28 -4.23 7.49 11.76
C GLU A 28 -5.67 7.90 12.04
N LEU A 29 -6.64 7.07 11.68
CA LEU A 29 -8.06 7.31 11.98
C LEU A 29 -8.46 6.95 13.42
N GLY A 30 -7.54 6.41 14.22
CA GLY A 30 -7.79 6.02 15.60
C GLY A 30 -8.79 4.87 15.72
N LEU A 31 -8.87 4.00 14.70
CA LEU A 31 -9.78 2.87 14.69
C LEU A 31 -9.25 1.72 15.58
N PRO A 32 -10.12 0.86 16.16
CA PRO A 32 -9.69 -0.22 17.04
C PRO A 32 -8.75 -1.23 16.34
N GLN A 33 -7.53 -1.36 16.86
CA GLN A 33 -6.47 -2.18 16.23
C GLN A 33 -6.76 -3.69 16.23
N ARG A 34 -7.32 -4.22 17.32
CA ARG A 34 -7.59 -5.67 17.44
C ARG A 34 -8.49 -6.20 16.33
N ILE A 35 -9.49 -5.41 15.94
CA ILE A 35 -10.41 -5.75 14.84
C ILE A 35 -9.71 -5.52 13.49
N GLY A 36 -8.94 -4.44 13.37
CA GLY A 36 -8.13 -4.13 12.19
C GLY A 36 -7.24 -5.30 11.76
N TRP A 37 -6.46 -5.88 12.68
CA TRP A 37 -5.57 -7.01 12.35
C TRP A 37 -6.30 -8.24 11.83
N ILE A 38 -7.47 -8.56 12.39
CA ILE A 38 -8.30 -9.68 11.91
C ILE A 38 -8.79 -9.36 10.49
N LEU A 39 -9.29 -8.15 10.27
CA LEU A 39 -9.73 -7.68 8.96
C LEU A 39 -8.60 -7.76 7.92
N PHE A 40 -7.42 -7.21 8.22
CA PHE A 40 -6.28 -7.20 7.30
C PHE A 40 -5.83 -8.61 6.95
N ALA A 41 -5.76 -9.52 7.92
CA ALA A 41 -5.37 -10.90 7.66
C ALA A 41 -6.36 -11.63 6.73
N VAL A 42 -7.66 -11.48 6.97
CA VAL A 42 -8.71 -12.10 6.12
C VAL A 42 -8.69 -11.50 4.72
N VAL A 43 -8.61 -10.17 4.62
CA VAL A 43 -8.60 -9.46 3.33
C VAL A 43 -7.34 -9.80 2.55
N ASP A 44 -6.17 -9.90 3.20
CA ASP A 44 -4.91 -10.31 2.56
C ASP A 44 -5.07 -11.68 1.89
N GLU A 45 -5.54 -12.68 2.64
CA GLU A 45 -5.70 -14.04 2.13
C GLU A 45 -6.72 -14.13 0.98
N GLU A 46 -7.89 -13.50 1.12
CA GLU A 46 -8.93 -13.48 0.09
C GLU A 46 -8.45 -12.77 -1.17
N THR A 47 -7.76 -11.64 -1.03
CA THR A 47 -7.23 -10.87 -2.16
C THR A 47 -6.15 -11.66 -2.89
N ARG A 48 -5.20 -12.28 -2.16
CA ARG A 48 -4.15 -13.12 -2.79
C ARG A 48 -4.74 -14.23 -3.63
N LYS A 49 -5.76 -14.93 -3.13
CA LYS A 49 -6.48 -15.98 -3.89
C LYS A 49 -7.11 -15.45 -5.17
N LEU A 50 -7.62 -14.21 -5.14
CA LEU A 50 -8.25 -13.58 -6.30
C LEU A 50 -7.24 -13.22 -7.39
N VAL A 51 -6.03 -12.78 -7.02
CA VAL A 51 -5.01 -12.31 -7.97
C VAL A 51 -3.90 -13.33 -8.27
N LEU A 52 -3.95 -14.53 -7.68
CA LEU A 52 -2.91 -15.57 -7.75
C LEU A 52 -2.46 -15.92 -9.19
N TRP A 53 -3.39 -15.87 -10.15
CA TRP A 53 -3.13 -16.25 -11.54
C TRP A 53 -2.68 -15.09 -12.43
N HIS A 54 -2.57 -13.90 -11.87
CA HIS A 54 -2.24 -12.71 -12.65
C HIS A 54 -0.74 -12.68 -12.96
N PRO A 55 -0.34 -12.41 -14.21
CA PRO A 55 1.06 -12.39 -14.61
C PRO A 55 1.81 -11.25 -13.93
N ALA A 56 3.15 -11.35 -13.89
CA ALA A 56 3.99 -10.26 -13.43
C ALA A 56 3.84 -9.03 -14.34
N ARG A 57 3.80 -7.85 -13.72
CA ARG A 57 3.62 -6.55 -14.36
C ARG A 57 4.52 -5.52 -13.67
N PRO A 58 4.74 -4.33 -14.26
CA PRO A 58 5.43 -3.25 -13.57
C PRO A 58 4.85 -3.04 -12.16
N VAL A 59 5.70 -2.88 -11.14
CA VAL A 59 5.31 -2.85 -9.72
C VAL A 59 4.12 -1.93 -9.46
N LYS A 60 4.10 -0.73 -10.06
CA LYS A 60 3.00 0.22 -9.95
C LYS A 60 1.66 -0.35 -10.43
N ALA A 61 1.65 -1.02 -11.58
CA ALA A 61 0.46 -1.66 -12.11
C ALA A 61 0.02 -2.84 -11.25
N ALA A 62 0.98 -3.68 -10.82
CA ALA A 62 0.70 -4.82 -9.95
C ALA A 62 0.16 -4.40 -8.56
N LEU A 63 0.69 -3.31 -7.98
CA LEU A 63 0.22 -2.75 -6.72
C LEU A 63 -1.19 -2.15 -6.87
N THR A 64 -1.44 -1.42 -7.95
CA THR A 64 -2.77 -0.86 -8.25
C THR A 64 -3.81 -1.96 -8.40
N GLU A 65 -3.45 -3.06 -9.05
CA GLU A 65 -4.31 -4.23 -9.22
C GLU A 65 -4.60 -4.95 -7.89
N ALA A 66 -3.57 -5.17 -7.07
CA ALA A 66 -3.73 -5.72 -5.72
C ALA A 66 -4.65 -4.84 -4.85
N TRP A 67 -4.47 -3.51 -4.93
CA TRP A 67 -5.32 -2.54 -4.24
C TRP A 67 -6.78 -2.59 -4.70
N GLN A 68 -7.01 -2.58 -6.01
CA GLN A 68 -8.36 -2.64 -6.59
C GLN A 68 -9.08 -3.94 -6.26
N ALA A 69 -8.34 -5.05 -6.17
CA ALA A 69 -8.88 -6.34 -5.73
C ALA A 69 -9.25 -6.32 -4.24
N ALA A 70 -8.41 -5.73 -3.39
CA ALA A 70 -8.63 -5.71 -1.95
C ALA A 70 -9.74 -4.76 -1.50
N GLN A 71 -9.91 -3.61 -2.17
CA GLN A 71 -10.86 -2.56 -1.77
C GLN A 71 -12.30 -3.05 -1.59
N PRO A 72 -12.93 -3.78 -2.54
CA PRO A 72 -14.29 -4.27 -2.34
C PRO A 72 -14.39 -5.29 -1.19
N ILE A 73 -13.36 -6.14 -1.01
CA ILE A 73 -13.29 -7.15 0.05
C ILE A 73 -13.21 -6.46 1.42
N MET A 74 -12.30 -5.50 1.56
CA MET A 74 -12.15 -4.67 2.77
C MET A 74 -13.46 -3.99 3.14
N ARG A 75 -14.12 -3.33 2.17
CA ARG A 75 -15.39 -2.64 2.39
C ARG A 75 -16.49 -3.60 2.82
N ASP A 76 -16.59 -4.77 2.21
CA ASP A 76 -17.58 -5.79 2.56
C ASP A 76 -17.38 -6.30 3.99
N HIS A 77 -16.14 -6.64 4.36
CA HIS A 77 -15.84 -7.04 5.74
C HIS A 77 -16.12 -5.92 6.73
N MET A 78 -15.69 -4.68 6.48
CA MET A 78 -16.03 -3.56 7.37
C MET A 78 -17.55 -3.44 7.59
N ARG A 79 -18.38 -3.60 6.55
CA ARG A 79 -19.85 -3.62 6.73
C ARG A 79 -20.32 -4.78 7.60
N LYS A 80 -19.80 -5.98 7.38
CA LYS A 80 -20.13 -7.18 8.18
C LYS A 80 -19.79 -7.00 9.67
N TYR A 81 -18.75 -6.25 9.98
CA TYR A 81 -18.36 -5.92 11.36
C TYR A 81 -19.04 -4.65 11.92
N GLY A 82 -20.03 -4.10 11.21
CA GLY A 82 -20.89 -3.02 11.70
C GLY A 82 -20.35 -1.60 11.52
N TYR A 83 -19.30 -1.41 10.70
CA TYR A 83 -18.84 -0.07 10.35
C TYR A 83 -19.84 0.64 9.43
N LEU A 84 -20.10 1.91 9.71
CA LEU A 84 -20.97 2.75 8.88
C LEU A 84 -20.28 3.12 7.57
N ASP A 85 -21.05 3.35 6.49
CA ASP A 85 -20.50 3.74 5.19
C ASP A 85 -19.61 4.99 5.28
N ASP A 86 -19.93 5.95 6.15
CA ASP A 86 -19.09 7.13 6.37
C ASP A 86 -17.70 6.78 6.94
N GLN A 87 -17.63 5.83 7.87
CA GLN A 87 -16.36 5.35 8.44
C GLN A 87 -15.56 4.59 7.39
N ILE A 88 -16.24 3.74 6.60
CA ILE A 88 -15.63 2.99 5.50
C ILE A 88 -15.08 3.94 4.45
N ASN A 89 -15.84 4.96 4.06
CA ASN A 89 -15.43 5.94 3.07
C ASN A 89 -14.24 6.78 3.56
N ARG A 90 -14.22 7.18 4.85
CA ARG A 90 -13.07 7.85 5.46
C ARG A 90 -11.82 6.99 5.45
N ALA A 91 -11.92 5.73 5.85
CA ALA A 91 -10.81 4.77 5.79
C ALA A 91 -10.31 4.56 4.37
N THR A 92 -11.22 4.35 3.43
CA THR A 92 -10.91 4.18 2.00
C THR A 92 -10.19 5.40 1.44
N ALA A 93 -10.69 6.60 1.71
CA ALA A 93 -10.10 7.84 1.23
C ALA A 93 -8.69 8.04 1.80
N LYS A 94 -8.50 7.79 3.11
CA LYS A 94 -7.21 7.94 3.77
C LYS A 94 -6.18 6.93 3.24
N ALA A 95 -6.57 5.67 3.12
CA ALA A 95 -5.68 4.62 2.62
C ALA A 95 -5.35 4.82 1.12
N SER A 96 -6.28 5.38 0.32
CA SER A 96 -6.00 5.78 -1.07
C SER A 96 -4.99 6.93 -1.17
N GLN A 97 -5.00 7.87 -0.22
CA GLN A 97 -3.99 8.92 -0.12
C GLN A 97 -2.60 8.32 0.17
N HIS A 98 -2.51 7.42 1.15
CA HIS A 98 -1.25 6.72 1.47
C HIS A 98 -0.70 5.93 0.28
N LEU A 99 -1.56 5.18 -0.41
CA LEU A 99 -1.17 4.48 -1.63
C LEU A 99 -0.63 5.43 -2.70
N SER A 100 -1.28 6.59 -2.87
CA SER A 100 -0.85 7.57 -3.88
C SER A 100 0.55 8.12 -3.58
N VAL A 101 0.87 8.35 -2.31
CA VAL A 101 2.21 8.76 -1.86
C VAL A 101 3.21 7.65 -2.15
N LEU A 102 2.91 6.42 -1.73
CA LEU A 102 3.76 5.25 -1.94
C LEU A 102 4.08 5.01 -3.43
N VAL A 103 3.07 5.15 -4.30
CA VAL A 103 3.25 5.03 -5.76
C VAL A 103 4.15 6.15 -6.31
N ALA A 104 4.02 7.37 -5.80
CA ALA A 104 4.85 8.51 -6.24
C ALA A 104 6.32 8.39 -5.77
N GLU A 105 6.55 7.81 -4.60
CA GLU A 105 7.90 7.52 -4.09
C GLU A 105 8.61 6.49 -4.98
N TRP A 106 7.90 5.48 -5.49
CA TRP A 106 8.45 4.50 -6.41
C TRP A 106 8.84 5.07 -7.79
N ASP A 107 8.14 6.12 -8.24
CA ASP A 107 8.45 6.82 -9.50
C ASP A 107 9.61 7.82 -9.33
N SER A 108 9.98 8.15 -8.09
CA SER A 108 11.03 9.13 -7.82
C SER A 108 12.43 8.51 -8.01
N PRO A 109 13.35 9.16 -8.75
CA PRO A 109 14.73 8.71 -8.80
C PRO A 109 15.32 8.72 -7.37
N PRO A 110 16.23 7.78 -7.04
CA PRO A 110 16.86 7.77 -5.73
C PRO A 110 17.46 9.14 -5.46
N GLN A 111 17.06 9.78 -4.36
CA GLN A 111 17.63 11.06 -3.99
C GLN A 111 19.15 10.87 -3.86
N PRO A 112 19.97 11.74 -4.47
CA PRO A 112 21.40 11.68 -4.26
C PRO A 112 21.66 11.78 -2.75
N GLU A 113 22.43 10.83 -2.22
CA GLU A 113 22.87 10.88 -0.82
C GLU A 113 23.42 12.29 -0.51
N PRO A 114 23.07 12.89 0.64
CA PRO A 114 23.64 14.16 1.02
C PRO A 114 25.16 14.00 1.10
N GLN A 115 25.87 14.56 0.13
CA GLN A 115 27.32 14.46 0.08
C GLN A 115 27.89 14.94 1.41
N PRO A 116 28.81 14.18 2.05
CA PRO A 116 29.47 14.67 3.25
C PRO A 116 30.07 16.03 2.91
N ARG A 117 29.67 17.07 3.65
CA ARG A 117 30.24 18.42 3.51
C ARG A 117 31.75 18.23 3.59
N ARG A 118 32.46 18.45 2.49
CA ARG A 118 33.92 18.53 2.51
C ARG A 118 34.27 19.58 3.56
N SER A 119 34.77 19.12 4.70
CA SER A 119 35.35 20.00 5.71
C SER A 119 36.44 20.78 5.01
N LEU A 120 36.24 22.08 4.84
CA LEU A 120 37.29 22.98 4.41
C LEU A 120 38.45 22.85 5.41
N PRO A 121 39.70 22.70 4.97
CA PRO A 121 40.82 22.71 5.89
C PRO A 121 40.82 24.05 6.64
N CYS A 122 40.81 23.98 7.97
CA CYS A 122 40.98 25.15 8.82
C CYS A 122 42.36 25.79 8.57
N PRO A 123 42.45 27.14 8.55
CA PRO A 123 43.71 27.88 8.40
C PRO A 123 44.62 27.72 9.62
#